data_AF-A0A5B7DPF1-F1
#
_entry.id   AF-A0A5B7DPF1-F1
#
_cell.length_a   1.000
_cell.length_b   1.000
_cell.length_c   1.000
_cell.angle_alpha   90.00
_cell.angle_beta   90.00
_cell.angle_gamma   90.00
#
_symmetry.space_group_name_H-M   'P 1'
#
loop_
_entity.id
_entity.type
_entity.pdbx_description
1 polymer ?
#
loop_
_entity_poly.entity_id
_entity_poly.type
_entity_poly.pdbx_seq_one_letter_code
_entity_poly.pdbx_strand_id
1 'polypeptide(L)'
;MDNAGQWSEEVLQLTLVNTMDQWVEESTRYKGKEEPSLLDLVFTKKPEPTSNIQYLSPLGRSDHVTLELELQEEDGISYRDDYKREKLNYAREDL
;
A
#
# COMPACT_ATOMS: atom_id res chain seq x y z
N MET A 1 17.91 0.88 -18.62
CA MET A 1 16.72 1.71 -18.88
C MET A 1 16.08 1.92 -17.52
N ASP A 2 16.10 3.16 -17.04
CA ASP A 2 15.54 3.52 -15.74
C ASP A 2 14.04 3.69 -15.90
N ASN A 3 13.30 2.61 -15.60
CA ASN A 3 11.85 2.62 -15.66
C ASN A 3 11.25 3.26 -14.40
N ALA A 4 12.02 3.49 -13.34
CA ALA A 4 11.49 3.97 -12.05
C ALA A 4 10.90 5.39 -12.18
N GLY A 5 11.52 6.24 -12.99
CA GLY A 5 10.99 7.58 -13.30
C GLY A 5 9.67 7.57 -14.07
N GLN A 6 9.47 6.59 -14.97
CA GLN A 6 8.22 6.46 -15.71
C GLN A 6 7.10 5.93 -14.81
N TRP A 7 7.37 4.90 -14.01
CA TRP A 7 6.38 4.34 -13.09
C TRP A 7 5.95 5.33 -12.01
N SER A 8 6.87 6.18 -11.52
CA SER A 8 6.52 7.22 -10.55
C SER A 8 5.58 8.25 -11.14
N GLU A 9 5.81 8.68 -12.39
CA GLU A 9 4.92 9.60 -13.08
C GLU A 9 3.53 8.99 -13.31
N GLU A 10 3.44 7.74 -13.77
CA GLU A 10 2.17 7.06 -14.00
C GLU A 10 1.35 6.90 -12.72
N VAL A 11 1.99 6.51 -11.61
CA VAL A 11 1.32 6.38 -10.29
C VAL A 11 0.82 7.74 -9.80
N LEU A 12 1.62 8.80 -9.93
CA LEU A 12 1.22 10.16 -9.55
C LEU A 12 0.04 10.66 -10.38
N GLN A 13 0.08 10.47 -11.70
CA GLN A 13 -1.01 10.85 -12.61
C GLN A 13 -2.29 10.10 -12.26
N LEU A 14 -2.21 8.77 -12.06
CA LEU A 14 -3.38 7.96 -11.73
C LEU A 14 -4.01 8.38 -10.39
N THR A 15 -3.18 8.68 -9.40
CA THR A 15 -3.62 9.18 -8.08
C THR A 15 -4.35 10.50 -8.20
N LEU A 16 -3.79 11.44 -8.96
CA LEU A 16 -4.39 12.76 -9.18
C LEU A 16 -5.71 12.66 -9.95
N VAL A 17 -5.74 11.91 -11.06
CA VAL A 17 -6.94 11.76 -11.91
C VAL A 17 -8.09 11.10 -11.17
N ASN A 18 -7.79 10.16 -10.27
CA ASN A 18 -8.81 9.47 -9.47
C ASN A 18 -9.10 10.13 -8.12
N THR A 19 -8.54 11.32 -7.87
CA THR A 19 -8.67 12.07 -6.61
C THR A 19 -8.47 11.17 -5.39
N MET A 20 -7.39 10.38 -5.40
CA MET A 20 -7.07 9.49 -4.30
C MET A 20 -6.18 10.19 -3.30
N ASP A 21 -6.47 10.02 -2.02
CA ASP A 21 -5.66 10.47 -0.90
C ASP A 21 -4.68 9.37 -0.49
N GLN A 22 -3.43 9.77 -0.30
CA GLN A 22 -2.34 8.93 0.16
C GLN A 22 -2.17 9.10 1.67
N TRP A 23 -2.09 7.99 2.40
CA TRP A 23 -2.15 8.01 3.88
C TRP A 23 -0.81 7.88 4.60
N VAL A 24 0.23 7.39 3.92
CA VAL A 24 1.47 6.96 4.56
C VAL A 24 2.47 8.11 4.60
N GLU A 25 2.71 8.66 5.77
CA GLU A 25 3.60 9.81 5.96
C GLU A 25 4.99 9.40 6.47
N GLU A 26 5.08 8.29 7.20
CA GLU A 26 6.32 7.83 7.83
C GLU A 26 7.12 6.88 6.93
N SER A 27 8.43 6.78 7.17
CA SER A 27 9.25 5.78 6.49
C SER A 27 8.74 4.38 6.79
N THR A 28 8.59 3.54 5.76
CA THR A 28 8.04 2.20 5.91
C THR A 28 9.11 1.14 5.88
N ARG A 29 10.34 1.46 5.49
CA ARG A 29 11.46 0.52 5.42
C ARG A 29 12.66 0.98 6.23
N TYR A 30 13.15 0.12 7.11
CA TYR A 30 14.31 0.33 7.98
C TYR A 30 15.26 -0.88 7.90
N LYS A 31 16.36 -0.74 7.16
CA LYS A 31 17.31 -1.85 6.95
C LYS A 31 18.69 -1.56 7.49
N GLY A 32 18.96 -2.04 8.70
CA GLY A 32 20.29 -2.00 9.30
C GLY A 32 20.83 -0.57 9.45
N LYS A 33 21.79 -0.19 8.60
CA LYS A 33 22.38 1.16 8.56
C LYS A 33 21.99 1.94 7.28
N GLU A 34 21.13 1.38 6.43
CA GLU A 34 20.56 2.10 5.30
C GLU A 34 19.66 3.23 5.82
N GLU A 35 19.59 4.35 5.09
CA GLU A 35 18.67 5.44 5.40
C GLU A 35 17.22 4.93 5.32
N PRO A 36 16.34 5.29 6.28
CA PRO A 36 14.92 4.97 6.20
C PRO A 36 14.29 5.48 4.90
N SER A 37 13.36 4.71 4.36
CA SER A 37 12.66 5.08 3.12
C SER A 37 11.17 4.79 3.19
N LEU A 38 10.38 5.65 2.56
CA LEU A 38 8.94 5.48 2.34
C LEU A 38 8.75 4.73 1.01
N LEU A 39 8.41 3.45 1.08
CA LEU A 39 8.25 2.60 -0.11
C LEU A 39 6.87 1.95 -0.20
N ASP A 40 6.16 1.84 0.92
CA ASP A 40 4.79 1.31 0.96
C ASP A 40 3.82 2.48 1.03
N LEU A 41 2.80 2.45 0.18
CA LEU A 41 1.83 3.53 0.04
C LEU A 41 0.42 2.94 0.13
N VAL A 42 -0.50 3.69 0.73
CA VAL A 42 -1.91 3.34 0.83
C VAL A 42 -2.72 4.49 0.24
N PHE A 43 -3.56 4.19 -0.75
CA PHE A 43 -4.39 5.16 -1.46
C PHE A 43 -5.87 4.84 -1.27
N THR A 44 -6.69 5.86 -1.01
CA THR A 44 -8.16 5.74 -0.93
C THR A 44 -8.84 6.88 -1.66
N LYS A 45 -10.02 6.66 -2.25
CA LYS A 45 -10.77 7.72 -2.97
C LYS A 45 -11.43 8.75 -2.06
N LYS A 46 -11.71 8.39 -0.81
CA LYS A 46 -12.26 9.28 0.22
C LYS A 46 -11.74 8.81 1.56
N PRO A 47 -10.91 9.59 2.25
CA PRO A 47 -10.55 9.28 3.61
C PRO A 47 -11.77 9.49 4.49
N GLU A 48 -12.21 8.44 5.17
CA GLU A 48 -13.17 8.65 6.25
C GLU A 48 -12.48 9.41 7.39
N PRO A 49 -13.16 10.40 7.99
CA PRO A 49 -12.55 11.25 9.00
C PRO A 49 -12.15 10.50 10.28
N THR A 50 -12.61 9.26 10.46
CA THR A 50 -12.33 8.41 11.62
C THR A 50 -11.27 7.35 11.38
N SER A 51 -10.83 7.14 10.13
CA SER A 51 -9.79 6.16 9.83
C SER A 51 -8.42 6.72 10.20
N ASN A 52 -7.65 5.96 10.97
CA ASN A 52 -6.26 6.29 11.28
C ASN A 52 -5.34 5.15 10.82
N ILE A 53 -4.23 5.50 10.19
CA ILE A 53 -3.16 4.55 9.91
C ILE A 53 -2.27 4.40 11.14
N GLN A 54 -1.89 3.17 11.46
CA GLN A 54 -0.95 2.85 12.53
C GLN A 54 0.31 2.20 11.95
N TYR A 55 1.45 2.58 12.52
CA TYR A 55 2.78 2.06 12.18
C TYR A 55 3.22 1.11 13.28
N LEU A 56 3.12 -0.19 13.03
CA LEU A 56 3.46 -1.24 13.99
C LEU A 56 4.82 -1.86 13.67
N SER A 57 5.40 -2.53 14.66
CA SER A 57 6.69 -3.21 14.49
C SER A 57 6.67 -4.19 13.30
N PRO A 58 7.79 -4.34 12.58
CA PRO A 58 7.89 -5.30 11.47
C PRO A 58 7.52 -6.72 11.91
N LEU A 59 6.82 -7.45 11.05
CA LEU A 59 6.49 -8.85 11.30
C LEU A 59 7.70 -9.75 11.02
N GLY A 60 8.12 -10.51 12.04
CA GLY A 60 9.17 -11.52 11.92
C GLY A 60 10.54 -10.91 11.60
N ARG A 61 11.04 -11.17 10.38
CA ARG A 61 12.34 -10.69 9.89
C ARG A 61 12.23 -9.62 8.80
N SER A 62 11.03 -9.09 8.58
CA SER A 62 10.81 -8.00 7.63
C SER A 62 11.61 -6.76 8.05
N ASP A 63 12.19 -6.06 7.08
CA ASP A 63 12.73 -4.71 7.25
C ASP A 63 11.66 -3.62 6.98
N HIS A 64 10.44 -4.03 6.64
CA HIS A 64 9.28 -3.14 6.48
C HIS A 64 8.39 -3.10 7.73
N VAL A 65 7.96 -1.88 8.09
CA VAL A 65 6.95 -1.57 9.10
C VAL A 65 5.62 -2.19 8.71
N THR A 66 4.87 -2.64 9.72
CA THR A 66 3.52 -3.15 9.50
C THR A 66 2.55 -1.97 9.52
N LEU A 67 1.85 -1.72 8.41
CA LEU A 67 0.80 -0.71 8.33
C LEU A 67 -0.55 -1.34 8.66
N GLU A 68 -1.24 -0.80 9.66
CA GLU A 68 -2.61 -1.18 10.01
C GLU A 68 -3.55 -0.01 9.76
N LEU A 69 -4.64 -0.24 9.02
CA LEU A 69 -5.64 0.76 8.68
C LEU A 69 -7.03 0.17 8.89
N GLU A 70 -7.86 0.89 9.65
CA GLU A 70 -9.27 0.57 9.82
C GLU A 70 -10.10 1.47 8.89
N LEU A 71 -10.86 0.85 7.99
CA LEU A 71 -11.76 1.53 7.04
C LEU A 71 -13.19 1.15 7.42
N GLN A 72 -14.12 2.12 7.53
CA GLN A 72 -15.54 1.75 7.57
C GLN A 72 -16.03 1.53 6.14
N GLU A 73 -16.89 0.53 5.98
CA GLU A 73 -17.57 0.28 4.72
C GLU A 73 -18.83 1.16 4.67
N GLU A 74 -18.99 1.97 3.61
CA GLU A 74 -20.32 2.49 3.27
C GLU A 74 -21.24 1.30 2.94
N ASP A 75 -22.47 1.29 3.48
CA ASP A 75 -23.52 0.26 3.38
C ASP A 75 -23.98 -0.12 1.94
N GLY A 76 -23.22 0.21 0.88
CA GLY A 76 -23.60 0.01 -0.53
C GLY A 76 -22.54 -0.59 -1.44
N ILE A 77 -21.38 -1.03 -0.93
CA ILE A 77 -20.32 -1.57 -1.78
C ILE A 77 -20.64 -3.04 -2.15
N SER A 78 -21.36 -3.22 -3.26
CA SER A 78 -21.45 -4.51 -3.95
C SER A 78 -20.07 -4.86 -4.51
N TYR A 79 -19.30 -5.70 -3.82
CA TYR A 79 -18.07 -6.28 -4.37
C TYR A 79 -18.39 -6.96 -5.71
N ARG A 80 -17.89 -6.41 -6.81
CA ARG A 80 -17.75 -7.22 -8.02
C ARG A 80 -16.59 -8.17 -7.76
N ASP A 81 -16.86 -9.47 -7.74
CA ASP A 81 -15.86 -10.54 -7.58
C ASP A 81 -14.94 -10.69 -8.81
N ASP A 82 -14.90 -9.71 -9.70
CA ASP A 82 -14.11 -9.75 -10.94
C ASP A 82 -12.59 -9.69 -10.69
N TYR A 83 -12.14 -9.04 -9.60
CA TYR A 83 -10.72 -8.99 -9.23
C TYR A 83 -10.13 -10.33 -8.72
N LYS A 84 -10.96 -11.30 -8.32
CA LYS A 84 -10.49 -12.60 -7.80
C LYS A 84 -10.09 -13.60 -8.91
N ARG A 85 -10.24 -13.23 -10.18
CA ARG A 85 -10.04 -14.16 -11.31
C ARG A 85 -8.56 -14.46 -11.60
N GLU A 86 -7.62 -13.64 -11.15
CA GLU A 86 -6.19 -13.91 -11.30
C GLU A 86 -5.55 -14.27 -9.95
N LYS A 87 -5.80 -15.49 -9.48
CA LYS A 87 -4.89 -16.10 -8.50
C LYS A 87 -3.57 -16.38 -9.19
N LEU A 88 -2.57 -15.54 -8.95
CA LEU A 88 -1.18 -15.86 -9.30
C LEU A 88 -0.73 -17.07 -8.47
N ASN A 89 -0.32 -18.14 -9.17
CA ASN A 89 0.20 -19.36 -8.55
C ASN A 89 1.59 -19.09 -7.96
N TYR A 90 1.65 -18.59 -6.73
CA TYR A 90 2.90 -18.61 -5.97
C TYR A 90 3.17 -20.06 -5.56
N ALA A 91 4.07 -20.72 -6.30
CA ALA A 91 4.63 -21.99 -5.86
C ALA A 91 5.34 -21.77 -4.52
N ARG A 92 5.04 -22.61 -3.53
CA ARG A 92 5.84 -22.69 -2.31
C ARG A 92 7.25 -23.08 -2.72
N GLU A 93 8.24 -22.24 -2.42
CA GLU A 93 9.62 -22.71 -2.35
C GLU A 93 9.72 -23.59 -1.10
N ASP A 94 9.90 -24.89 -1.33
CA ASP A 94 10.15 -25.87 -0.29
C ASP A 94 11.47 -25.51 0.43
N LEU A 95 11.39 -25.36 1.76
CA LEU A 95 12.54 -25.19 2.67
C LEU A 95 13.37 -26.47 2.80
#